data_AF-A0A2D9H542-F1
#
_entry.id   AF-A0A2D9H542-F1
#
_cell.length_a   1.000
_cell.length_b   1.000
_cell.length_c   1.000
_cell.angle_alpha   90.00
_cell.angle_beta   90.00
_cell.angle_gamma   90.00
#
_symmetry.space_group_name_H-M   'P 1'
#
loop_
_entity.id
_entity.type
_entity.pdbx_description
1 polymer ?
#
loop_
_entity_poly.entity_id
_entity_poly.type
_entity_poly.pdbx_seq_one_letter_code
_entity_poly.pdbx_strand_id
1 'polypeptide(L)'
;RGDELTDEEADKARRSTGMAIVAVGVAFFLAELGDKTMLATITLATQEGWLGTWIGSTVGMVAADALAIGVGAVLGRKLPERTIRYGAAALFALFGLLLVLDGAGAL
;
A
#
# COMPACT_ATOMS: atom_id res chain seq x y z
N ARG A 1 -34.51 6.88 10.29
CA ARG A 1 -34.71 8.19 9.65
C ARG A 1 -33.70 8.24 8.52
N GLY A 2 -34.16 7.98 7.30
CA GLY A 2 -33.34 8.09 6.11
C GLY A 2 -33.27 9.56 5.75
N ASP A 3 -32.08 10.15 5.88
CA ASP A 3 -31.73 11.31 5.06
C ASP A 3 -31.42 10.75 3.69
N GLU A 4 -32.24 11.10 2.70
CA GLU A 4 -31.88 10.91 1.31
C GLU A 4 -30.82 11.97 0.99
N LEU A 5 -29.67 11.53 0.48
CA LEU A 5 -28.63 12.43 0.01
C LEU A 5 -29.26 13.36 -1.03
N THR A 6 -29.16 14.66 -0.82
CA THR A 6 -29.55 15.62 -1.85
C THR A 6 -28.68 15.41 -3.09
N ASP A 7 -29.20 15.69 -4.29
CA ASP A 7 -28.46 15.46 -5.54
C ASP A 7 -27.08 16.17 -5.54
N GLU A 8 -26.99 17.33 -4.86
CA GLU A 8 -25.72 18.06 -4.65
C GLU A 8 -24.74 17.32 -3.71
N GLU A 9 -25.22 16.69 -2.65
CA GLU A 9 -24.40 15.88 -1.74
C GLU A 9 -23.92 14.59 -2.41
N ALA A 10 -24.78 13.96 -3.22
CA ALA A 10 -24.43 12.79 -4.01
C ALA A 10 -23.34 13.12 -5.06
N ASP A 11 -23.45 14.25 -5.75
CA ASP A 11 -22.45 14.71 -6.71
C ASP A 11 -21.12 15.10 -6.04
N LYS A 12 -21.18 15.76 -4.87
CA LYS A 12 -19.99 16.10 -4.08
C LYS A 12 -19.29 14.84 -3.55
N ALA A 13 -20.04 13.84 -3.09
CA ALA A 13 -19.50 12.55 -2.65
C ALA A 13 -18.91 11.72 -3.79
N ARG A 14 -19.53 11.73 -4.98
CA ARG A 14 -18.95 11.11 -6.20
C ARG A 14 -17.65 11.78 -6.61
N ARG A 15 -17.61 13.11 -6.61
CA ARG A 15 -16.41 13.88 -6.95
C ARG A 15 -15.29 13.66 -5.93
N SER A 16 -15.60 13.60 -4.63
CA SER A 16 -14.59 13.32 -3.60
C SER A 16 -14.06 11.89 -3.68
N THR A 17 -14.91 10.90 -3.96
CA THR A 17 -14.51 9.50 -4.12
C THR A 17 -13.62 9.32 -5.35
N GLY A 18 -13.97 9.93 -6.48
CA GLY A 18 -13.12 9.92 -7.68
C GLY A 18 -11.74 10.54 -7.42
N MET A 19 -11.69 11.66 -6.70
CA MET A 19 -10.42 12.28 -6.32
C MET A 19 -9.61 11.44 -5.33
N ALA A 20 -10.26 10.73 -4.40
CA ALA A 20 -9.58 9.84 -3.47
C ALA A 20 -8.93 8.65 -4.20
N ILE A 21 -9.62 8.05 -5.17
CA ILE A 21 -9.07 6.95 -5.98
C ILE A 21 -7.83 7.41 -6.74
N VAL A 22 -7.90 8.58 -7.40
CA VAL A 22 -6.75 9.14 -8.12
C VAL A 22 -5.60 9.44 -7.17
N ALA A 23 -5.87 10.06 -6.01
CA ALA A 23 -4.83 10.38 -5.03
C ALA A 23 -4.13 9.14 -4.49
N VAL A 24 -4.90 8.11 -4.09
CA VAL A 24 -4.35 6.84 -3.63
C VAL A 24 -3.59 6.14 -4.75
N GLY A 25 -4.13 6.10 -5.96
CA GLY A 25 -3.49 5.48 -7.11
C GLY A 25 -2.15 6.15 -7.46
N VAL A 26 -2.10 7.49 -7.47
CA VAL A 26 -0.87 8.25 -7.71
C VAL A 26 0.13 8.04 -6.58
N ALA A 27 -0.29 8.12 -5.32
CA ALA A 27 0.59 7.92 -4.18
C ALA A 27 1.19 6.51 -4.16
N PHE A 28 0.37 5.49 -4.42
CA PHE A 28 0.80 4.10 -4.51
C PHE A 28 1.74 3.88 -5.69
N PHE A 29 1.40 4.40 -6.87
CA PHE A 29 2.26 4.33 -8.05
C PHE A 29 3.62 4.95 -7.77
N LEU A 30 3.67 6.16 -7.20
CA LEU A 30 4.94 6.82 -6.87
C LEU A 30 5.74 6.10 -5.79
N ALA A 31 5.07 5.45 -4.82
CA ALA A 31 5.73 4.69 -3.76
C ALA A 31 6.34 3.37 -4.28
N GLU A 32 5.68 2.71 -5.22
CA GLU A 32 6.12 1.44 -5.82
C GLU A 32 7.03 1.63 -7.05
N LEU A 33 7.07 2.84 -7.63
CA LEU A 33 7.85 3.11 -8.84
C LEU A 33 9.36 2.99 -8.55
N GLY A 34 9.97 1.95 -9.12
CA GLY A 34 11.41 1.72 -8.98
C GLY A 34 11.79 0.89 -7.75
N ASP A 35 10.82 0.29 -7.06
CA ASP A 35 11.14 -0.64 -5.97
C ASP A 35 11.74 -1.97 -6.50
N LYS A 36 12.39 -2.71 -5.60
CA LYS A 36 12.96 -4.04 -5.83
C LYS A 36 11.93 -5.02 -6.39
N THR A 37 10.67 -4.91 -5.98
CA THR A 37 9.55 -5.73 -6.52
C THR A 37 9.37 -5.52 -8.02
N MET A 38 9.49 -4.29 -8.52
CA MET A 38 9.38 -3.97 -9.96
C MET A 38 10.54 -4.60 -10.74
N LEU A 39 11.77 -4.47 -10.24
CA LEU A 39 12.94 -5.10 -10.87
C LEU A 39 12.81 -6.63 -10.89
N ALA A 40 12.39 -7.24 -9.78
CA ALA A 40 12.17 -8.68 -9.70
C ALA A 40 11.11 -9.14 -10.71
N THR A 41 10.01 -8.39 -10.85
CA THR A 41 8.94 -8.69 -11.81
C THR A 41 9.42 -8.58 -13.25
N ILE A 42 10.22 -7.57 -13.59
CA ILE A 42 10.83 -7.43 -14.92
C ILE A 42 11.76 -8.61 -15.21
N THR A 43 12.65 -8.95 -14.26
CA THR A 43 13.55 -10.10 -14.41
C THR A 43 12.76 -11.39 -14.62
N LEU A 44 11.73 -11.64 -13.82
CA LEU A 44 10.91 -12.84 -13.96
C LEU A 44 10.16 -12.87 -15.30
N ALA A 45 9.64 -11.72 -15.76
CA ALA A 45 8.95 -11.61 -17.04
C ALA A 45 9.88 -11.92 -18.23
N THR A 46 11.17 -11.60 -18.12
CA THR A 46 12.17 -11.93 -19.15
C THR A 46 12.59 -13.40 -19.15
N GLN A 47 12.46 -14.11 -18.02
CA GLN A 47 12.90 -15.51 -17.87
C GLN A 47 11.77 -16.52 -18.10
N GLU A 48 10.62 -16.30 -17.45
CA GLU A 48 9.50 -17.24 -17.38
C GLU A 48 8.31 -16.86 -18.29
N GLY A 49 8.42 -15.72 -18.97
CA GLY A 49 7.40 -15.19 -19.87
C GLY A 49 6.49 -14.15 -19.23
N TRP A 50 6.10 -13.18 -20.05
CA TRP A 50 5.43 -11.96 -19.60
C TRP A 50 4.00 -12.20 -19.07
N LEU A 51 3.22 -13.08 -19.69
CA LEU A 51 1.82 -13.34 -19.32
C LEU A 51 1.69 -14.01 -17.95
N GLY A 52 2.46 -15.08 -17.72
CA GLY A 52 2.46 -15.80 -16.44
C GLY A 52 2.95 -14.91 -15.30
N THR A 53 4.00 -14.15 -15.55
CA THR A 53 4.54 -13.17 -14.59
C THR A 53 3.54 -12.05 -14.29
N TRP A 54 2.85 -11.52 -15.29
CA TRP A 54 1.86 -10.46 -15.10
C TRP A 54 0.68 -10.92 -14.22
N ILE A 55 0.14 -12.11 -14.49
CA ILE A 55 -0.95 -12.69 -13.68
C ILE A 55 -0.45 -13.00 -12.27
N GLY A 56 0.70 -13.67 -12.15
CA GLY A 56 1.26 -14.08 -10.86
C GLY A 56 1.58 -12.89 -9.95
N SER A 57 2.23 -11.84 -10.50
CA SER A 57 2.54 -10.61 -9.75
C SER A 57 1.27 -9.87 -9.33
N THR A 58 0.28 -9.74 -10.22
CA THR A 58 -1.00 -9.09 -9.90
C THR A 58 -1.73 -9.83 -8.78
N VAL A 59 -1.87 -11.15 -8.88
CA VAL A 59 -2.55 -11.96 -7.86
C VAL A 59 -1.77 -11.93 -6.54
N GLY A 60 -0.44 -12.03 -6.61
CA GLY A 60 0.42 -11.97 -5.43
C GLY A 60 0.30 -10.66 -4.68
N MET A 61 0.30 -9.53 -5.39
CA MET A 61 0.16 -8.19 -4.81
C MET A 61 -1.23 -8.01 -4.18
N VAL A 62 -2.29 -8.34 -4.91
CA VAL A 62 -3.66 -8.26 -4.37
C VAL A 62 -3.83 -9.13 -3.12
N ALA A 63 -3.24 -10.32 -3.11
CA ALA A 63 -3.27 -11.20 -1.95
C ALA A 63 -2.50 -10.63 -0.75
N ALA A 64 -1.31 -10.06 -1.00
CA ALA A 64 -0.51 -9.40 0.04
C ALA A 64 -1.26 -8.20 0.65
N ASP A 65 -1.86 -7.34 -0.17
CA ASP A 65 -2.65 -6.19 0.28
C ASP A 65 -3.89 -6.63 1.06
N ALA A 66 -4.61 -7.64 0.57
CA ALA A 66 -5.77 -8.18 1.27
C ALA A 66 -5.41 -8.72 2.66
N LEU A 67 -4.27 -9.41 2.79
CA LEU A 67 -3.76 -9.86 4.07
C LEU A 67 -3.37 -8.67 4.97
N ALA A 68 -2.66 -7.68 4.43
CA ALA A 68 -2.26 -6.49 5.17
C ALA A 68 -3.47 -5.71 5.71
N ILE A 69 -4.50 -5.50 4.87
CA ILE A 69 -5.76 -4.87 5.26
C ILE A 69 -6.48 -5.70 6.33
N GLY A 70 -6.55 -7.02 6.15
CA GLY A 70 -7.20 -7.93 7.10
C GLY A 70 -6.54 -7.87 8.49
N VAL A 71 -5.21 -7.98 8.53
CA VAL A 71 -4.43 -7.86 9.77
C VAL A 71 -4.60 -6.47 10.37
N GLY A 72 -4.48 -5.41 9.56
CA GLY A 72 -4.65 -4.03 9.99
C GLY A 72 -6.03 -3.75 10.60
N ALA A 73 -7.10 -4.30 10.02
CA ALA A 73 -8.46 -4.17 10.52
C ALA A 73 -8.66 -4.89 11.87
N VAL A 74 -8.10 -6.09 12.03
CA VAL A 74 -8.16 -6.83 13.31
C VAL A 74 -7.36 -6.10 14.38
N LEU A 75 -6.15 -5.65 14.03
CA LEU A 75 -5.24 -5.00 14.95
C LEU A 75 -5.77 -3.61 15.38
N GLY A 76 -6.33 -2.85 14.44
CA GLY A 76 -6.95 -1.54 14.71
C GLY A 76 -8.19 -1.61 15.60
N ARG A 77 -8.90 -2.74 15.63
CA ARG A 77 -10.03 -2.96 16.57
C ARG A 77 -9.58 -3.31 17.98
N LYS A 78 -8.38 -3.90 18.14
CA LYS A 78 -7.88 -4.40 19.44
C LYS A 78 -6.88 -3.48 20.11
N LEU A 79 -6.13 -2.68 19.34
CA LEU A 79 -5.06 -1.82 19.88
C LEU A 79 -5.49 -0.35 19.97
N PRO A 80 -5.11 0.35 21.06
CA PRO A 80 -5.24 1.80 21.13
C PRO A 80 -4.44 2.48 20.01
N GLU A 81 -5.00 3.54 19.43
CA GLU A 81 -4.37 4.29 18.33
C GLU A 81 -2.96 4.80 18.68
N ARG A 82 -2.72 5.15 19.97
CA ARG A 82 -1.40 5.56 20.46
C ARG A 82 -0.36 4.47 20.28
N THR A 83 -0.71 3.21 20.55
CA THR A 83 0.22 2.07 20.42
C THR A 83 0.58 1.84 18.96
N ILE A 84 -0.41 1.91 18.07
CA ILE A 84 -0.18 1.78 16.62
C ILE A 84 0.75 2.88 16.13
N ARG A 85 0.51 4.13 16.56
CA ARG A 85 1.32 5.28 16.17
C ARG A 85 2.78 5.16 16.63
N TYR A 86 3.01 4.87 17.90
CA TYR A 86 4.38 4.71 18.41
C TYR A 86 5.07 3.47 17.83
N GLY A 87 4.32 2.37 17.61
CA GLY A 87 4.84 1.17 16.96
C GLY A 87 5.27 1.44 15.52
N ALA A 88 4.44 2.11 14.72
CA ALA A 88 4.76 2.49 13.36
C ALA A 88 5.98 3.43 13.31
N ALA A 89 6.05 4.44 14.18
CA ALA A 89 7.19 5.34 14.26
C ALA A 89 8.49 4.62 14.64
N ALA A 90 8.44 3.71 15.61
CA ALA A 90 9.60 2.92 16.02
C ALA A 90 10.08 1.98 14.90
N LEU A 91 9.15 1.30 14.20
CA LEU A 91 9.48 0.46 13.04
C LEU A 91 10.09 1.29 11.90
N PHE A 92 9.52 2.47 11.60
CA PHE A 92 10.08 3.37 10.59
C PHE A 92 11.49 3.83 10.94
N ALA A 93 11.72 4.24 12.20
CA ALA A 93 13.04 4.66 12.67
C ALA A 93 14.05 3.50 12.61
N LEU A 94 13.62 2.29 13.00
CA LEU A 94 14.45 1.09 12.95
C LEU A 94 14.86 0.74 11.51
N PHE A 95 13.90 0.59 10.60
CA PHE A 95 14.19 0.27 9.20
C PHE A 95 14.97 1.39 8.50
N GLY A 96 14.66 2.65 8.79
CA GLY A 96 15.42 3.79 8.28
C GLY A 96 16.88 3.75 8.73
N LEU A 97 17.14 3.48 10.01
CA LEU A 97 18.49 3.36 10.54
C LEU A 97 19.22 2.15 9.93
N LEU A 98 18.56 0.99 9.85
CA LEU A 98 19.13 -0.21 9.22
C LEU A 98 19.54 0.06 7.76
N LEU A 99 18.68 0.74 7.00
CA LEU A 99 18.96 1.08 5.60
C LEU A 99 20.14 2.04 5.45
N VAL A 100 20.27 3.02 6.36
CA VAL A 100 21.40 3.94 6.38
C VAL A 100 22.71 3.22 6.73
N LEU A 101 22.68 2.29 7.69
CA LEU A 101 23.85 1.52 8.09
C LEU A 101 24.31 0.55 6.99
N ASP A 102 23.37 -0.14 6.35
CA ASP A 102 23.61 -1.00 5.17
C ASP A 102 24.22 -0.19 4.02
N GLY A 103 23.63 0.97 3.70
CA GLY A 103 24.16 1.88 2.68
C GLY A 103 25.52 2.50 3.02
N ALA A 104 25.87 2.62 4.31
CA ALA A 104 27.16 3.13 4.77
C ALA A 104 28.25 2.04 4.85
N GLY A 105 27.92 0.77 4.60
CA GLY A 105 28.84 -0.37 4.70
C GLY A 105 29.24 -0.71 6.15
N ALA A 106 28.41 -0.30 7.12
CA ALA A 106 28.60 -0.63 8.54
C ALA A 106 27.94 -1.96 8.94
N LEU A 107 27.16 -2.54 8.04
CA LEU A 107 26.55 -3.87 8.06
C LEU A 107 26.94 -4.60 6.77
#